data_AF-A0A832ZW33-F1
#
_entry.id   AF-A0A832ZW33-F1
#
_cell.length_a   1.000
_cell.length_b   1.000
_cell.length_c   1.000
_cell.angle_alpha   90.00
_cell.angle_beta   90.00
_cell.angle_gamma   90.00
#
_symmetry.space_group_name_H-M   'P 1'
#
loop_
_entity.id
_entity.type
_entity.pdbx_description
1 polymer ?
#
loop_
_entity_poly.entity_id
_entity_poly.type
_entity_poly.pdbx_seq_one_letter_code
_entity_poly.pdbx_strand_id
1 'polypeptide(L)'
;IHVIHEFKKRKAVIIHLTMYGLPLKQVIGEIRRINKEQELLIIVGGPKVENEIFHLADYNVAVTSQPHSEVSALAVFLDWLHEGKELEKEFEDARLKITPQKQGKKIIRRDEAIHNYRTYPTS
;
A
#
# COMPACT_ATOMS: atom_id res chain seq x y z
N ILE A 1 -12.76 15.96 2.71
CA ILE A 1 -11.96 17.11 3.23
C ILE A 1 -11.67 17.05 4.74
N HIS A 2 -12.61 16.68 5.62
CA HIS A 2 -12.36 16.65 7.08
C HIS A 2 -11.17 15.75 7.50
N VAL A 3 -11.09 14.53 6.95
CA VAL A 3 -9.97 13.60 7.19
C VAL A 3 -8.62 14.23 6.83
N ILE A 4 -8.54 14.91 5.69
CA ILE A 4 -7.31 15.59 5.25
C ILE A 4 -6.86 16.62 6.28
N HIS A 5 -7.79 17.42 6.81
CA HIS A 5 -7.47 18.40 7.84
C HIS A 5 -6.98 17.75 9.14
N GLU A 6 -7.52 16.59 9.52
CA GLU A 6 -7.00 15.83 10.67
C GLU A 6 -5.56 15.36 10.46
N PHE A 7 -5.26 14.81 9.29
CA PHE A 7 -3.90 14.37 8.95
C PHE A 7 -2.93 15.55 8.87
N LYS A 8 -3.35 16.70 8.33
CA LYS A 8 -2.54 17.93 8.36
C LYS A 8 -2.21 18.38 9.78
N LYS A 9 -3.16 18.29 10.73
CA LYS A 9 -2.90 18.61 12.16
C LYS A 9 -1.83 17.69 12.76
N ARG A 10 -1.74 16.44 12.29
CA ARG A 10 -0.70 15.47 12.68
C ARG A 10 0.61 15.63 11.91
N LYS A 11 0.70 16.66 11.04
CA LYS A 11 1.84 16.91 10.15
C LYS A 11 2.11 15.73 9.21
N ALA A 12 1.08 14.98 8.83
CA ALA A 12 1.22 13.98 7.79
C ALA A 12 1.37 14.66 6.42
N VAL A 13 2.17 14.06 5.55
CA VAL A 13 2.37 14.53 4.18
C VAL A 13 1.31 13.93 3.28
N ILE A 14 0.60 14.78 2.55
CA ILE A 14 -0.54 14.42 1.72
C ILE A 14 -0.09 14.23 0.27
N ILE A 15 -0.30 13.03 -0.23
CA ILE A 15 0.07 12.62 -1.58
C ILE A 15 -1.20 12.27 -2.34
N HIS A 16 -1.49 13.01 -3.39
CA HIS A 16 -2.60 12.74 -4.28
C HIS A 16 -2.09 12.07 -5.56
N LEU A 17 -2.52 10.83 -5.80
CA LEU A 17 -2.19 10.12 -7.02
C LEU A 17 -3.14 10.53 -8.14
N THR A 18 -2.59 11.16 -9.17
CA THR A 18 -3.35 11.72 -10.29
C THR A 18 -2.50 11.74 -11.56
N MET A 19 -3.11 11.47 -12.72
CA MET A 19 -2.39 11.48 -14.01
C MET A 19 -1.82 12.86 -14.38
N TYR A 20 -2.29 13.92 -13.73
CA TYR A 20 -1.87 15.31 -13.95
C TYR A 20 -0.69 15.75 -13.06
N GLY A 21 -0.21 14.87 -12.17
CA GLY A 21 0.82 15.18 -11.18
C GLY A 21 2.27 15.13 -11.73
N LEU A 22 3.23 15.37 -10.84
CA LEU A 22 4.65 15.21 -11.11
C LEU A 22 5.00 13.72 -11.33
N PRO A 23 5.91 13.38 -12.26
CA PRO A 23 6.29 11.99 -12.51
C PRO A 23 6.85 11.32 -11.25
N LEU A 24 6.30 10.16 -10.87
CA LEU A 24 6.71 9.37 -9.70
C LEU A 24 8.23 9.27 -9.55
N LYS A 25 8.92 8.95 -10.65
CA LYS A 25 10.37 8.76 -10.67
C LYS A 25 11.17 9.99 -10.19
N GLN A 26 10.63 11.19 -10.36
CA GLN A 26 11.30 12.43 -9.95
C GLN A 26 11.14 12.69 -8.44
N VAL A 27 9.97 12.37 -7.88
CA VAL A 27 9.61 12.74 -6.50
C VAL A 27 9.83 11.62 -5.48
N ILE A 28 9.86 10.35 -5.92
CA ILE A 28 9.87 9.20 -5.00
C ILE A 28 11.04 9.20 -4.00
N GLY A 29 12.22 9.65 -4.42
CA GLY A 29 13.40 9.67 -3.54
C GLY A 29 13.23 10.64 -2.36
N GLU A 30 12.56 11.76 -2.59
CA GLU A 30 12.19 12.70 -1.54
C GLU A 30 11.09 12.14 -0.64
N ILE A 31 10.02 11.61 -1.24
CA ILE A 31 8.90 11.00 -0.51
C ILE A 31 9.40 9.85 0.40
N ARG A 32 10.33 9.02 -0.07
CA ARG A 32 10.95 7.97 0.75
C ARG A 32 11.71 8.53 1.96
N ARG A 33 12.39 9.68 1.83
CA ARG A 33 13.08 10.32 2.95
C ARG A 33 12.06 10.85 3.97
N ILE A 34 11.01 11.51 3.49
CA ILE A 34 9.90 12.00 4.32
C ILE A 34 9.24 10.85 5.09
N ASN A 35 8.96 9.73 4.43
CA ASN A 35 8.30 8.55 5.02
C ASN A 35 9.06 7.92 6.20
N LYS A 36 10.34 8.26 6.39
CA LYS A 36 11.12 7.80 7.56
C LYS A 36 10.79 8.58 8.83
N GLU A 37 10.24 9.78 8.69
CA GLU A 37 10.06 10.73 9.79
C GLU A 37 8.61 11.18 9.96
N GLN A 38 7.80 11.09 8.90
CA GLN A 38 6.43 11.61 8.85
C GLN A 38 5.48 10.56 8.26
N GLU A 39 4.25 10.56 8.78
CA GLU A 39 3.15 9.76 8.24
C GLU A 39 2.76 10.26 6.84
N LEU A 40 2.40 9.34 5.94
CA LEU A 40 1.89 9.66 4.62
C LEU A 40 0.39 9.40 4.54
N LEU A 41 -0.38 10.36 4.00
CA LEU A 41 -1.75 10.15 3.57
C LEU A 41 -1.79 10.07 2.05
N ILE A 42 -2.03 8.87 1.51
CA ILE A 42 -2.13 8.64 0.06
C ILE A 42 -3.61 8.69 -0.34
N ILE A 43 -3.95 9.64 -1.20
CA ILE A 43 -5.29 9.84 -1.75
C ILE A 43 -5.32 9.28 -3.17
N VAL A 44 -6.27 8.37 -3.41
CA VAL A 44 -6.60 7.82 -4.72
C VAL A 44 -8.07 8.10 -5.01
N GLY A 45 -8.42 8.38 -6.26
CA GLY A 45 -9.80 8.70 -6.63
C GLY A 45 -10.00 9.02 -8.11
N GLY A 46 -11.14 8.61 -8.65
CA GLY A 46 -11.58 8.88 -10.01
C GLY A 46 -12.08 10.32 -10.24
N PRO A 47 -12.47 10.68 -11.47
CA PRO A 47 -12.58 12.06 -12.01
C PRO A 47 -13.51 13.05 -11.27
N LYS A 48 -14.20 12.62 -10.22
CA LYS A 48 -14.96 13.46 -9.28
C LYS A 48 -14.14 13.89 -8.05
N VAL A 49 -12.82 13.72 -8.06
CA VAL A 49 -11.96 14.33 -7.04
C VAL A 49 -12.13 15.85 -7.12
N GLU A 50 -12.65 16.43 -6.04
CA GLU A 50 -12.86 17.87 -5.89
C GLU A 50 -11.52 18.61 -6.13
N ASN A 51 -11.54 19.69 -6.94
CA ASN A 51 -10.36 20.54 -7.21
C ASN A 51 -9.60 20.94 -5.93
N GLU A 52 -10.29 20.98 -4.79
CA GLU A 52 -9.73 21.26 -3.48
C GLU A 52 -8.60 20.29 -3.10
N ILE A 53 -8.66 19.01 -3.50
CA ILE A 53 -7.61 18.03 -3.20
C ILE A 53 -6.28 18.40 -3.85
N PHE A 54 -6.30 18.94 -5.08
CA PHE A 54 -5.08 19.40 -5.75
C PHE A 54 -4.37 20.48 -4.95
N HIS A 55 -5.14 21.38 -4.31
CA HIS A 55 -4.61 22.46 -3.48
C HIS A 55 -4.21 22.01 -2.08
N LEU A 56 -4.90 21.00 -1.55
CA LEU A 56 -4.63 20.47 -0.21
C LEU A 56 -3.46 19.49 -0.19
N ALA A 57 -3.16 18.80 -1.30
CA ALA A 57 -2.05 17.87 -1.38
C ALA A 57 -0.70 18.60 -1.37
N ASP A 58 0.26 18.06 -0.61
CA ASP A 58 1.64 18.53 -0.64
C ASP A 58 2.34 18.02 -1.90
N TYR A 59 1.92 16.85 -2.40
CA TYR A 59 2.35 16.28 -3.68
C TYR A 59 1.17 15.82 -4.51
N ASN A 60 1.11 16.28 -5.76
CA ASN A 60 0.31 15.65 -6.80
C ASN A 60 1.26 14.78 -7.64
N VAL A 61 1.04 13.47 -7.69
CA VAL A 61 1.99 12.50 -8.26
C VAL A 61 1.33 11.66 -9.35
N ALA A 62 1.97 11.62 -10.52
CA ALA A 62 1.59 10.77 -11.64
C ALA A 62 2.48 9.52 -11.69
N VAL A 63 1.86 8.35 -11.54
CA VAL A 63 2.51 7.06 -11.86
C VAL A 63 2.73 6.96 -13.36
N THR A 64 1.70 7.31 -14.13
CA THR A 64 1.79 7.64 -15.55
C THR A 64 0.89 8.83 -15.84
N SER A 65 1.15 9.55 -16.93
CA SER A 65 0.26 10.63 -17.40
C SER A 65 -0.87 10.13 -18.29
N GLN A 66 -1.11 8.81 -18.32
CA GLN A 66 -2.21 8.20 -19.07
C GLN A 66 -3.32 7.77 -18.11
N PRO A 67 -4.60 7.78 -18.55
CA PRO A 67 -5.68 7.24 -17.73
C PRO A 67 -5.47 5.75 -17.44
N HIS A 68 -5.54 5.37 -16.15
CA HIS A 68 -5.48 3.98 -15.71
C HIS A 68 -6.22 3.78 -14.39
N SER A 69 -6.18 2.55 -13.87
CA SER A 69 -6.78 2.20 -12.59
C SER A 69 -6.06 2.86 -11.41
N GLU A 70 -6.85 3.36 -10.47
CA GLU A 70 -6.42 3.84 -9.16
C GLU A 70 -5.67 2.74 -8.38
N VAL A 71 -6.12 1.49 -8.52
CA VAL A 71 -5.49 0.32 -7.89
C VAL A 71 -4.08 0.11 -8.43
N SER A 72 -3.90 0.23 -9.75
CA SER A 72 -2.58 0.14 -10.38
C SER A 72 -1.68 1.31 -9.96
N ALA A 73 -2.24 2.53 -9.84
CA ALA A 73 -1.51 3.70 -9.36
C ALA A 73 -0.95 3.44 -7.96
N LEU A 74 -1.82 3.00 -7.05
CA LEU A 74 -1.45 2.74 -5.67
C LEU A 74 -0.42 1.61 -5.56
N ALA A 75 -0.63 0.50 -6.26
CA ALA A 75 0.28 -0.64 -6.23
C ALA A 75 1.70 -0.26 -6.70
N VAL A 76 1.82 0.43 -7.84
CA VAL A 76 3.13 0.87 -8.37
C VAL A 76 3.75 1.93 -7.45
N PHE A 77 2.95 2.87 -6.94
CA PHE A 77 3.44 3.87 -6.00
C PHE A 77 4.02 3.22 -4.73
N LEU A 78 3.32 2.23 -4.15
CA LEU A 78 3.77 1.53 -2.94
C LEU A 78 5.00 0.64 -3.19
N ASP A 79 5.04 -0.07 -4.33
CA ASP A 79 6.22 -0.83 -4.75
C ASP A 79 7.45 0.08 -4.88
N TRP A 80 7.27 1.25 -5.50
CA TRP A 80 8.31 2.25 -5.55
C TRP A 80 8.60 2.87 -4.18
N LEU A 81 7.65 3.02 -3.28
CA LEU A 81 7.90 3.57 -1.94
C LEU A 81 8.71 2.61 -1.07
N HIS A 82 8.41 1.32 -1.15
CA HIS A 82 8.95 0.27 -0.29
C HIS A 82 10.06 -0.55 -0.93
N GLU A 83 10.33 -0.35 -2.21
CA GLU A 83 11.38 -1.01 -2.98
C GLU A 83 11.18 -2.54 -3.00
N GLY A 84 9.93 -2.98 -3.15
CA GLY A 84 9.51 -4.38 -3.24
C GLY A 84 9.49 -5.15 -1.91
N LYS A 85 9.96 -4.55 -0.81
CA LYS A 85 10.03 -5.20 0.53
C LYS A 85 8.66 -5.54 1.10
N GLU A 86 7.62 -4.85 0.67
CA GLU A 86 6.24 -5.11 1.09
C GLU A 86 5.70 -6.46 0.60
N LEU A 87 6.24 -6.99 -0.50
CA LEU A 87 5.84 -8.28 -1.07
C LEU A 87 6.35 -9.47 -0.25
N GLU A 88 7.36 -9.25 0.60
CA GLU A 88 7.93 -10.24 1.51
C GLU A 88 7.25 -10.22 2.89
N LYS A 89 6.30 -9.29 3.11
CA LYS A 89 5.65 -9.12 4.40
C LYS A 89 4.81 -10.35 4.76
N GLU A 90 5.13 -10.96 5.89
CA GLU A 90 4.32 -12.01 6.50
C GLU A 90 3.39 -11.42 7.58
N PHE A 91 2.20 -12.03 7.70
CA PHE A 91 1.25 -11.72 8.76
C PHE A 91 1.25 -12.89 9.75
N GLU A 92 1.83 -12.70 10.94
CA GLU A 92 2.07 -13.77 11.93
C GLU A 92 0.78 -14.51 12.33
N ASP A 93 -0.33 -13.78 12.45
CA ASP A 93 -1.63 -14.31 12.88
C ASP A 93 -2.60 -14.60 11.73
N ALA A 94 -2.09 -14.73 10.49
CA ALA A 94 -2.93 -15.03 9.34
C ALA A 94 -3.69 -16.36 9.52
N ARG A 95 -5.03 -16.31 9.42
CA ARG A 95 -5.87 -17.53 9.45
C ARG A 95 -5.60 -18.45 8.26
N LEU A 96 -5.13 -17.88 7.15
CA LEU A 96 -4.86 -18.55 5.90
C LEU A 96 -3.56 -18.03 5.30
N LYS A 97 -2.62 -18.93 4.98
CA LYS A 97 -1.37 -18.63 4.27
C LYS A 97 -1.32 -19.43 2.96
N ILE A 98 -1.06 -18.74 1.85
CA ILE A 98 -0.81 -19.38 0.55
C ILE A 98 0.67 -19.67 0.45
N THR A 99 1.04 -20.92 0.14
CA THR A 99 2.44 -21.27 -0.16
C THR A 99 2.65 -21.14 -1.67
N PRO A 100 3.63 -20.34 -2.14
CA PRO A 100 3.97 -20.29 -3.56
C PRO A 100 4.31 -21.67 -4.11
N GLN A 101 3.78 -22.02 -5.26
CA GLN A 101 4.01 -23.31 -5.93
C GLN A 101 4.27 -23.07 -7.41
N LYS A 102 5.20 -23.83 -8.01
CA LYS A 102 5.44 -23.79 -9.46
C LYS A 102 4.20 -24.22 -10.25
N GLN A 103 3.46 -25.20 -9.74
CA GLN A 103 2.17 -25.68 -10.27
C GLN A 103 1.29 -26.15 -9.12
N GLY A 104 -0.03 -25.94 -9.21
CA GLY A 104 -0.99 -26.32 -8.17
C GLY A 104 -1.26 -25.22 -7.15
N LYS A 105 -2.03 -25.56 -6.10
CA LYS A 105 -2.44 -24.62 -5.04
C LYS A 105 -2.21 -25.27 -3.67
N LYS A 106 -1.45 -24.62 -2.80
CA LYS A 106 -1.25 -25.05 -1.41
C LYS A 106 -1.66 -23.94 -0.45
N ILE A 107 -2.57 -24.29 0.46
CA ILE A 107 -3.17 -23.39 1.44
C ILE A 107 -2.94 -23.99 2.82
N ILE A 108 -2.44 -23.20 3.77
CA ILE A 108 -2.27 -23.58 5.18
C ILE A 108 -3.31 -22.81 5.98
N ARG A 109 -4.20 -23.51 6.68
CA ARG A 109 -5.17 -22.90 7.61
C ARG A 109 -4.70 -23.08 9.05
N ARG A 110 -4.77 -22.02 9.85
CA ARG A 110 -4.31 -22.05 11.26
C ARG A 110 -5.09 -23.07 12.10
N ASP A 111 -6.37 -23.30 11.81
CA ASP A 111 -7.22 -24.24 12.55
C ASP A 111 -6.89 -25.71 12.25
N GLU A 112 -6.33 -26.02 11.07
CA GLU A 112 -5.88 -27.37 10.70
C GLU A 112 -4.52 -27.72 11.36
N ALA A 113 -3.70 -26.72 11.70
CA ALA A 113 -2.43 -26.91 12.40
C ALA A 113 -2.60 -27.35 13.87
N ILE A 114 -3.75 -27.04 14.49
CA ILE A 114 -4.05 -27.45 15.87
C ILE A 114 -4.53 -28.91 15.95
N HIS A 115 -5.16 -29.43 14.89
CA HIS A 115 -5.69 -30.80 14.89
C HIS A 115 -4.59 -31.88 14.80
N ASN A 116 -3.43 -31.57 14.21
CA ASN A 116 -2.32 -32.51 14.07
C ASN A 116 -1.43 -32.65 15.32
N TYR A 117 -1.64 -31.84 16.36
CA TYR A 117 -0.89 -31.97 17.63
C TYR A 117 -1.54 -32.92 18.65
N ARG A 118 -2.70 -33.52 18.33
CA ARG A 118 -3.44 -34.42 19.25
C ARG A 118 -3.40 -35.91 18.90
N THR A 119 -2.66 -36.32 17.86
CA THR A 119 -2.58 -37.73 17.47
C THR A 119 -1.14 -38.18 17.24
N TYR A 120 -0.35 -38.22 18.31
CA TYR A 120 0.76 -39.17 18.42
C TYR A 120 0.73 -39.78 19.83
N PRO A 121 0.43 -41.09 19.98
CA PRO A 121 0.64 -41.77 21.25
C PRO A 121 2.15 -41.92 21.45
N THR A 122 2.65 -41.43 22.58
CA THR A 122 3.97 -41.82 23.08
C THR A 122 3.94 -43.33 23.36
N SER A 123 4.78 -44.06 22.64
CA SER A 123 5.21 -45.44 22.96
C SER A 123 5.90 -45.51 24.32
#